data_AF-A0A9J7XNI8-F1
#
_entry.id   AF-A0A9J7XNI8-F1
#
_cell.length_a   1.000
_cell.length_b   1.000
_cell.length_c   1.000
_cell.angle_alpha   90.00
_cell.angle_beta   90.00
_cell.angle_gamma   90.00
#
_symmetry.space_group_name_H-M   'P 1'
#
loop_
_entity.id
_entity.type
_entity.pdbx_description
1 polymer ?
#
loop_
_entity_poly.entity_id
_entity_poly.type
_entity_poly.pdbx_seq_one_letter_code
_entity_poly.pdbx_strand_id
1 'polypeptide(L)'
;MGCFECCIKCLGGVPYASLVAIILENHFSTITTDHATLTDIVQLMQYVIYGIASFFFLYGIILLAEGFYTSSAVKELHSDFKTTVCGRCISGMFVFLTYILGIAWLGVFGFSAVPVFLFYNMRSTCAAMSSPLTNLTSVDSICVDVRQYGLIPWKATPGRACGSTLSDICNTSEFYLSYHLFIVACAGAGATVIALLIFMMATTYNFAVLKFKSREDCCTKF
;
A
#
# COMPACT_ATOMS: atom_id res chain seq x y z
N MET A 1 -27.43 8.52 0.82
CA MET A 1 -26.04 8.98 1.01
C MET A 1 -25.18 7.78 1.38
N GLY A 2 -24.30 7.18 0.60
CA GLY A 2 -23.69 7.48 -0.69
C GLY A 2 -22.28 6.90 -0.61
N CYS A 3 -22.09 5.61 -0.89
CA CYS A 3 -20.78 4.93 -0.82
C CYS A 3 -19.72 5.69 -1.63
N PHE A 4 -20.14 6.34 -2.72
CA PHE A 4 -19.32 7.21 -3.54
C PHE A 4 -18.91 8.53 -2.86
N GLU A 5 -19.77 9.16 -2.07
CA GLU A 5 -19.38 10.32 -1.24
C GLU A 5 -18.44 9.90 -0.10
N CYS A 6 -18.65 8.71 0.47
CA CYS A 6 -17.73 8.14 1.45
C CYS A 6 -16.36 7.85 0.80
N CYS A 7 -16.36 7.32 -0.42
CA CYS A 7 -15.18 7.05 -1.23
C CYS A 7 -14.46 8.35 -1.62
N ILE A 8 -15.18 9.39 -2.06
CA ILE A 8 -14.61 10.71 -2.39
C ILE A 8 -14.14 11.44 -1.13
N LYS A 9 -14.80 11.32 0.03
CA LYS A 9 -14.26 11.82 1.30
C LYS A 9 -13.05 11.01 1.76
N CYS A 10 -12.98 9.71 1.48
CA CYS A 10 -11.80 8.90 1.73
C CYS A 10 -10.65 9.27 0.78
N LEU A 11 -10.92 9.51 -0.51
CA LEU A 11 -9.95 9.88 -1.56
C LEU A 11 -9.50 11.35 -1.48
N GLY A 12 -10.41 12.27 -1.15
CA GLY A 12 -10.17 13.70 -0.98
C GLY A 12 -9.74 14.08 0.44
N GLY A 13 -10.00 13.22 1.42
CA GLY A 13 -9.44 13.26 2.77
C GLY A 13 -8.13 12.49 2.90
N VAL A 14 -7.60 11.93 1.79
CA VAL A 14 -6.20 11.57 1.74
C VAL A 14 -5.41 12.88 1.63
N PRO A 15 -4.98 13.39 2.78
CA PRO A 15 -3.56 13.48 2.94
C PRO A 15 -3.21 12.70 4.19
N TYR A 16 -2.85 11.42 4.03
CA TYR A 16 -2.14 10.64 5.06
C TYR A 16 -1.00 11.46 5.69
N ALA A 17 -0.34 12.31 4.88
CA ALA A 17 0.62 13.34 5.29
C ALA A 17 0.03 14.38 6.24
N SER A 18 -1.13 14.94 5.92
CA SER A 18 -1.75 16.01 6.70
C SER A 18 -2.35 15.49 8.00
N LEU A 19 -2.96 14.30 8.05
CA LEU A 19 -3.51 13.82 9.34
C LEU A 19 -2.40 13.43 10.32
N VAL A 20 -1.36 12.74 9.84
CA VAL A 20 -0.18 12.43 10.66
C VAL A 20 0.57 13.70 11.03
N ALA A 21 0.73 14.65 10.09
CA ALA A 21 1.32 15.97 10.38
C ALA A 21 0.47 16.78 11.36
N ILE A 22 -0.86 16.78 11.27
CA ILE A 22 -1.76 17.46 12.21
C ILE A 22 -1.62 16.87 13.61
N ILE A 23 -1.54 15.53 13.74
CA ILE A 23 -1.33 14.89 15.05
C ILE A 23 0.08 15.20 15.58
N LEU A 24 1.11 15.20 14.72
CA LEU A 24 2.47 15.55 15.12
C LEU A 24 2.61 17.02 15.52
N GLU A 25 2.05 17.94 14.74
CA GLU A 25 2.14 19.39 14.92
C GLU A 25 1.36 19.86 16.14
N ASN A 26 0.19 19.28 16.40
CA ASN A 26 -0.63 19.65 17.55
C ASN A 26 -0.18 18.98 18.86
N HIS A 27 0.48 17.82 18.81
CA HIS A 27 0.74 17.03 20.03
C HIS A 27 2.20 16.64 20.29
N PHE A 28 3.09 16.64 19.29
CA PHE A 28 4.45 16.09 19.44
C PHE A 28 5.60 17.06 19.14
N SER A 29 5.40 18.06 18.28
CA SER A 29 6.35 19.15 18.11
C SER A 29 5.69 20.40 17.54
N THR A 30 5.75 21.46 18.35
CA THR A 30 5.19 22.78 18.07
C THR A 30 6.11 23.65 17.20
N ILE A 31 7.27 23.11 16.76
CA ILE A 31 8.28 23.82 15.96
C ILE A 31 8.22 23.32 14.52
N THR A 32 7.79 24.20 13.60
CA THR A 32 7.55 23.88 12.18
C THR A 32 8.83 23.48 11.41
N THR A 33 10.02 23.90 11.85
CA THR A 33 11.30 23.60 11.18
C THR A 33 11.75 22.15 11.31
N ASP A 34 11.30 21.41 12.34
CA ASP A 34 11.66 20.01 12.56
C ASP A 34 10.79 19.02 11.75
N HIS A 35 9.67 19.50 11.19
CA HIS A 35 8.73 18.71 10.39
C HIS A 35 8.80 19.01 8.88
N ALA A 36 9.46 20.08 8.44
CA ALA A 36 9.51 20.46 7.04
C ALA A 36 10.04 19.35 6.12
N THR A 37 11.09 18.64 6.53
CA THR A 37 11.67 17.53 5.76
C THR A 37 10.78 16.28 5.76
N LEU A 38 10.02 16.06 6.85
CA LEU A 38 9.09 14.94 6.94
C LEU A 38 7.86 15.19 6.06
N THR A 39 7.28 16.39 6.12
CA THR A 39 6.12 16.77 5.30
C THR A 39 6.44 16.65 3.81
N ASP A 40 7.63 17.05 3.38
CA ASP A 40 8.08 16.95 1.99
C ASP A 40 8.23 15.49 1.54
N ILE A 41 8.83 14.63 2.38
CA ILE A 41 8.94 13.19 2.11
C ILE A 41 7.56 12.52 2.02
N VAL A 42 6.64 12.86 2.92
CA VAL A 42 5.31 12.24 2.91
C VAL A 42 4.47 12.75 1.74
N GLN A 43 4.60 14.02 1.34
CA GLN A 43 3.98 14.53 0.11
C GLN A 43 4.54 13.86 -1.15
N LEU A 44 5.85 13.62 -1.21
CA LEU A 44 6.47 12.88 -2.31
C LEU A 44 5.92 11.45 -2.39
N MET A 45 5.79 10.76 -1.25
CA MET A 45 5.21 9.40 -1.20
C MET A 45 3.76 9.40 -1.67
N GLN A 46 2.96 10.42 -1.35
CA GLN A 46 1.59 10.54 -1.84
C GLN A 46 1.52 10.67 -3.36
N TYR A 47 2.32 11.57 -3.95
CA TYR A 47 2.38 11.73 -5.40
C TYR A 47 2.76 10.42 -6.11
N VAL A 48 3.72 9.69 -5.54
CA VAL A 48 4.14 8.39 -6.05
C VAL A 48 2.99 7.38 -5.96
N ILE A 49 2.28 7.28 -4.83
CA ILE A 49 1.15 6.35 -4.65
C ILE A 49 0.00 6.68 -5.60
N TYR A 50 -0.38 7.95 -5.75
CA TYR A 50 -1.45 8.35 -6.67
C TYR A 50 -1.11 8.06 -8.13
N GLY A 51 0.14 8.32 -8.53
CA GLY A 51 0.63 8.01 -9.86
C GLY A 51 0.60 6.51 -10.14
N ILE A 52 1.13 5.71 -9.21
CA ILE A 52 1.15 4.25 -9.32
C ILE A 52 -0.27 3.68 -9.31
N ALA A 53 -1.18 4.16 -8.46
CA ALA A 53 -2.56 3.69 -8.39
C ALA A 53 -3.32 3.92 -9.71
N SER A 54 -3.16 5.11 -10.30
CA SER A 54 -3.79 5.46 -11.59
C SER A 54 -3.25 4.59 -12.73
N PHE A 55 -1.93 4.39 -12.77
CA PHE A 55 -1.29 3.48 -13.72
C PHE A 55 -1.76 2.04 -13.51
N PHE A 56 -1.85 1.58 -12.26
CA PHE A 56 -2.27 0.23 -11.90
C PHE A 56 -3.70 -0.06 -12.34
N PHE A 57 -4.61 0.91 -12.24
CA PHE A 57 -5.98 0.76 -12.71
C PHE A 57 -6.04 0.54 -14.23
N LEU A 58 -5.35 1.37 -15.00
CA LEU A 58 -5.25 1.21 -16.46
C LEU A 58 -4.55 -0.10 -16.84
N TYR A 59 -3.47 -0.43 -16.14
CA TYR A 59 -2.74 -1.67 -16.35
C TYR A 59 -3.61 -2.90 -16.05
N GLY A 60 -4.42 -2.85 -14.99
CA GLY A 60 -5.37 -3.91 -14.64
C GLY A 60 -6.40 -4.19 -15.73
N ILE A 61 -6.90 -3.15 -16.42
CA ILE A 61 -7.79 -3.31 -17.59
C ILE A 61 -7.06 -4.03 -18.73
N ILE A 62 -5.80 -3.66 -18.98
CA ILE A 62 -4.98 -4.30 -20.02
C ILE A 62 -4.70 -5.76 -19.66
N LEU A 63 -4.38 -6.06 -18.40
CA LEU A 63 -4.16 -7.43 -17.92
C LEU A 63 -5.43 -8.27 -18.04
N LEU A 64 -6.60 -7.70 -17.74
CA LEU A 64 -7.89 -8.37 -17.97
C LEU A 64 -8.12 -8.66 -19.44
N ALA A 65 -7.87 -7.69 -20.32
CA ALA A 65 -7.99 -7.88 -21.76
C ALA A 65 -7.07 -9.01 -22.25
N GLU A 66 -5.79 -9.00 -21.86
CA GLU A 66 -4.85 -10.08 -22.16
C GLU A 66 -5.31 -11.43 -21.60
N GLY A 67 -5.86 -11.48 -20.38
CA GLY A 67 -6.44 -12.70 -19.81
C GLY A 67 -7.57 -13.28 -20.66
N PHE A 68 -8.45 -12.43 -21.21
CA PHE A 68 -9.49 -12.86 -22.15
C PHE A 68 -8.91 -13.28 -23.51
N TYR A 69 -7.97 -12.52 -24.07
CA TYR A 69 -7.35 -12.83 -25.37
C TYR A 69 -6.44 -14.08 -25.33
N THR A 70 -5.82 -14.38 -24.20
CA THR A 70 -4.93 -15.54 -24.03
C THR A 70 -5.65 -16.81 -23.62
N SER A 71 -6.83 -16.72 -23.02
CA SER A 71 -7.66 -17.88 -22.68
C SER A 71 -8.08 -18.64 -23.95
N SER A 72 -7.88 -19.97 -23.92
CA SER A 72 -8.06 -20.88 -25.07
C SER A 72 -9.45 -20.84 -25.71
N ALA A 73 -10.47 -20.31 -25.01
CA ALA A 73 -11.83 -20.19 -25.53
C ALA A 73 -11.96 -19.26 -26.75
N VAL A 74 -11.10 -18.24 -26.90
CA VAL A 74 -11.10 -17.37 -28.10
C VAL A 74 -10.26 -17.95 -29.24
N LYS A 75 -9.26 -18.79 -28.91
CA LYS A 75 -8.44 -19.49 -29.92
C LYS A 75 -9.20 -20.56 -30.69
N GLU A 76 -10.28 -21.12 -30.14
CA GLU A 76 -11.17 -22.02 -30.89
C GLU A 76 -12.09 -21.27 -31.88
N LEU A 77 -12.41 -19.99 -31.62
CA LEU A 77 -13.31 -19.18 -32.44
C LEU A 77 -12.61 -18.43 -33.60
N HIS A 78 -11.29 -18.38 -33.63
CA HIS A 78 -10.51 -17.83 -34.74
C HIS A 78 -9.43 -18.84 -35.15
N SER A 79 -9.75 -19.60 -36.21
CA SER A 79 -8.83 -20.54 -36.85
C SER A 79 -7.46 -19.90 -37.12
N ASP A 80 -6.40 -20.51 -36.60
CA ASP A 80 -5.02 -20.32 -37.04
C ASP A 80 -4.48 -18.89 -37.14
N PHE A 81 -4.65 -18.08 -36.10
CA PHE A 81 -3.71 -16.96 -35.91
C PHE A 81 -2.35 -17.49 -35.47
N LYS A 82 -1.53 -17.84 -36.46
CA LYS A 82 -0.08 -18.11 -36.32
C LYS A 82 0.52 -16.96 -35.51
N THR A 83 0.91 -17.21 -34.27
CA THR A 83 1.43 -16.17 -33.38
C THR A 83 2.66 -15.54 -34.04
N THR A 84 2.53 -14.31 -34.54
CA THR A 84 3.64 -13.56 -35.12
C THR A 84 4.68 -13.31 -34.04
N VAL A 85 5.96 -13.25 -34.42
CA VAL A 85 7.11 -13.00 -33.51
C VAL A 85 6.89 -11.76 -32.62
N CYS A 86 6.11 -10.79 -33.11
CA CYS A 86 5.68 -9.60 -32.38
C CYS A 86 4.84 -9.92 -31.12
N GLY A 87 3.91 -10.87 -31.19
CA GLY A 87 3.06 -11.25 -30.04
C GLY A 87 3.85 -11.89 -28.88
N ARG A 88 4.94 -12.61 -29.18
CA ARG A 88 5.84 -13.18 -28.16
C ARG A 88 6.67 -12.10 -27.46
N CYS A 89 7.09 -11.06 -28.19
CA CYS A 89 7.81 -9.93 -27.60
C CYS A 89 6.88 -9.10 -26.71
N ILE A 90 5.65 -8.84 -27.16
CA ILE A 90 4.64 -8.11 -26.39
C ILE A 90 4.30 -8.85 -25.09
N SER A 91 4.02 -10.16 -25.15
CA SER A 91 3.75 -10.97 -23.95
C SER A 91 4.94 -10.99 -22.98
N GLY A 92 6.18 -11.06 -23.49
CA GLY A 92 7.39 -10.96 -22.68
C GLY A 92 7.53 -9.60 -21.97
N MET A 93 7.20 -8.49 -22.66
CA MET A 93 7.20 -7.15 -22.05
C MET A 93 6.17 -7.03 -20.93
N PHE A 94 4.99 -7.64 -21.06
CA PHE A 94 3.99 -7.68 -19.99
C PHE A 94 4.47 -8.43 -18.76
N VAL A 95 5.18 -9.55 -18.92
CA VAL A 95 5.77 -10.28 -17.78
C VAL A 95 6.81 -9.41 -17.06
N PHE A 96 7.68 -8.74 -17.82
CA PHE A 96 8.68 -7.83 -17.27
C PHE A 96 8.06 -6.64 -16.52
N LEU A 97 7.07 -5.97 -17.12
CA LEU A 97 6.37 -4.84 -16.49
C LEU A 97 5.64 -5.27 -15.21
N THR A 98 4.98 -6.42 -15.24
CA THR A 98 4.27 -6.95 -14.07
C THR A 98 5.23 -7.27 -12.93
N TYR A 99 6.42 -7.78 -13.24
CA TYR A 99 7.46 -8.05 -12.26
C TYR A 99 7.96 -6.77 -11.57
N ILE A 100 8.28 -5.72 -12.34
CA ILE A 100 8.68 -4.42 -11.79
C ILE A 100 7.59 -3.83 -10.90
N LEU A 101 6.33 -3.93 -11.36
CA LEU A 101 5.18 -3.47 -10.60
C LEU A 101 5.00 -4.26 -9.29
N GLY A 102 5.21 -5.57 -9.32
CA GLY A 102 5.20 -6.43 -8.14
C GLY A 102 6.23 -6.01 -7.09
N ILE A 103 7.47 -5.69 -7.52
CA ILE A 103 8.51 -5.18 -6.62
C ILE A 103 8.10 -3.82 -6.02
N ALA A 104 7.56 -2.91 -6.85
CA ALA A 104 7.11 -1.61 -6.38
C ALA A 104 6.02 -1.74 -5.31
N TRP A 105 5.01 -2.58 -5.52
CA TRP A 105 3.93 -2.82 -4.54
C TRP A 105 4.39 -3.57 -3.29
N LEU A 106 5.41 -4.42 -3.39
CA LEU A 106 6.05 -5.03 -2.22
C LEU A 106 6.74 -3.96 -1.36
N GLY A 107 7.41 -2.99 -1.99
CA GLY A 107 7.96 -1.82 -1.31
C GLY A 107 6.88 -0.98 -0.61
N VAL A 108 5.77 -0.68 -1.30
CA VAL A 108 4.62 0.05 -0.73
C VAL A 108 4.02 -0.71 0.46
N PHE A 109 3.84 -2.03 0.34
CA PHE A 109 3.37 -2.87 1.43
C PHE A 109 4.29 -2.79 2.65
N GLY A 110 5.60 -2.94 2.46
CA GLY A 110 6.59 -2.83 3.53
C GLY A 110 6.61 -1.46 4.21
N PHE A 111 6.57 -0.37 3.43
CA PHE A 111 6.55 0.98 3.98
C PHE A 111 5.23 1.28 4.71
N SER A 112 4.09 0.81 4.20
CA SER A 112 2.77 1.00 4.82
C SER A 112 2.60 0.25 6.14
N ALA A 113 3.37 -0.81 6.38
CA ALA A 113 3.37 -1.54 7.64
C ALA A 113 3.92 -0.70 8.81
N VAL A 114 4.82 0.25 8.55
CA VAL A 114 5.44 1.08 9.60
C VAL A 114 4.41 1.98 10.31
N PRO A 115 3.58 2.78 9.61
CA PRO A 115 2.48 3.50 10.25
C PRO A 115 1.49 2.58 10.97
N VAL A 116 1.10 1.45 10.37
CA VAL A 116 0.16 0.49 10.99
C VAL A 116 0.69 0.00 12.33
N PHE A 117 1.97 -0.37 12.38
CA PHE A 117 2.62 -0.81 13.62
C PHE A 117 2.65 0.31 14.66
N LEU A 118 2.96 1.55 14.28
CA LEU A 118 2.96 2.68 15.22
C LEU A 118 1.57 2.92 15.82
N PHE A 119 0.54 3.07 14.99
CA PHE A 119 -0.81 3.33 15.46
C PHE A 119 -1.35 2.17 16.31
N TYR A 120 -0.99 0.92 15.98
CA TYR A 120 -1.31 -0.25 16.78
C TYR A 120 -0.66 -0.18 18.17
N ASN A 121 0.64 0.16 18.25
CA ASN A 121 1.35 0.31 19.53
C ASN A 121 0.73 1.44 20.37
N MET A 122 0.42 2.59 19.77
CA MET A 122 -0.25 3.70 20.45
C MET A 122 -1.60 3.26 21.02
N ARG A 123 -2.44 2.60 20.21
CA ARG A 123 -3.76 2.11 20.65
C ARG A 123 -3.65 1.08 21.76
N SER A 124 -2.71 0.15 21.67
CA SER A 124 -2.48 -0.86 22.71
C SER A 124 -2.05 -0.22 24.04
N THR A 125 -1.22 0.83 23.97
CA THR A 125 -0.79 1.61 25.14
C THR A 125 -1.98 2.36 25.75
N CYS A 126 -2.82 3.00 24.93
CA CYS A 126 -4.02 3.68 25.42
C CYS A 126 -5.03 2.73 26.07
N ALA A 127 -5.20 1.52 25.52
CA ALA A 127 -6.03 0.49 26.13
C ALA A 127 -5.48 0.04 27.50
N ALA A 128 -4.15 -0.05 27.63
CA ALA A 128 -3.50 -0.37 28.91
C ALA A 128 -3.71 0.74 29.96
N MET A 129 -3.72 2.01 29.56
CA MET A 129 -3.97 3.15 30.47
C MET A 129 -5.41 3.21 30.98
N SER A 130 -6.36 2.65 30.25
CA SER A 130 -7.76 2.59 30.66
C SER A 130 -8.04 1.43 31.63
N SER A 131 -7.03 0.64 32.00
CA SER A 131 -7.20 -0.52 32.88
C SER A 131 -7.28 -0.11 34.38
N PRO A 132 -7.94 -0.90 35.25
CA PRO A 132 -8.08 -0.57 36.67
C PRO A 132 -6.76 -0.47 37.46
N LEU A 133 -5.68 -1.03 36.93
CA LEU A 133 -4.36 -1.10 37.57
C LEU A 133 -3.60 0.25 37.52
N THR A 134 -3.98 1.14 36.62
CA THR A 134 -3.42 2.48 36.43
C THR A 134 -3.80 3.48 37.53
N ASN A 135 -4.74 3.13 38.42
CA ASN A 135 -5.00 3.91 39.64
C ASN A 135 -3.93 3.70 40.72
N LEU A 136 -3.05 2.69 40.58
CA LEU A 136 -2.00 2.35 41.54
C LEU A 136 -0.60 2.83 41.10
N THR A 137 -0.41 3.07 39.81
CA THR A 137 0.85 3.55 39.22
C THR A 137 0.59 4.89 38.54
N SER A 138 1.42 5.89 38.79
CA SER A 138 1.28 7.22 38.21
C SER A 138 1.13 7.15 36.68
N VAL A 139 -0.02 7.58 36.17
CA VAL A 139 -0.42 7.55 34.75
C VAL A 139 0.60 8.28 33.85
N ASP A 140 1.38 9.21 34.42
CA ASP A 140 2.50 9.92 33.77
C ASP A 140 3.72 9.05 33.42
N SER A 141 3.82 7.83 33.94
CA SER A 141 4.93 6.91 33.66
C SER A 141 4.77 6.13 32.34
N ILE A 142 3.56 6.11 31.77
CA ILE A 142 3.26 5.43 30.51
C ILE A 142 3.35 6.44 29.38
N CYS A 143 4.34 6.27 28.51
CA CYS A 143 4.66 7.19 27.42
C CYS A 143 4.90 6.43 26.11
N VAL A 144 4.47 7.02 24.99
CA VAL A 144 4.86 6.59 23.66
C VAL A 144 5.87 7.57 23.09
N ASP A 145 7.03 7.06 22.67
CA ASP A 145 8.07 7.84 22.00
C ASP A 145 8.04 7.58 20.49
N VAL A 146 7.64 8.59 19.73
CA VAL A 146 7.51 8.50 18.27
C VAL A 146 8.85 8.60 17.54
N ARG A 147 9.93 9.02 18.23
CA ARG A 147 11.28 9.11 17.66
C ARG A 147 11.89 7.75 17.37
N GLN A 148 11.49 6.72 18.13
CA GLN A 148 11.92 5.33 17.93
C GLN A 148 11.50 4.76 16.56
N TYR A 149 10.48 5.35 15.95
CA TYR A 149 9.95 4.94 14.65
C TYR A 149 10.58 5.70 13.47
N GLY A 150 11.54 6.60 13.73
CA GLY A 150 12.27 7.34 12.69
C GLY A 150 11.46 8.41 11.97
N LEU A 151 10.27 8.75 12.46
CA LEU A 151 9.39 9.77 11.88
C LEU A 151 9.86 11.18 12.21
N ILE A 152 10.41 11.41 13.41
CA ILE A 152 10.80 12.73 13.89
C ILE A 152 12.29 12.71 14.30
N PRO A 153 13.08 13.75 13.96
CA PRO A 153 14.45 13.86 14.44
C PRO A 153 14.53 13.77 15.98
N TRP A 154 15.60 13.16 16.49
CA TRP A 154 15.85 13.00 17.94
C TRP A 154 15.91 14.32 18.71
N LYS A 155 16.11 15.44 18.00
CA LYS A 155 16.14 16.80 18.54
C LYS A 155 14.75 17.40 18.84
N ALA A 156 13.67 16.79 18.36
CA ALA A 156 12.33 17.33 18.57
C ALA A 156 11.88 17.17 20.02
N THR A 157 11.32 18.24 20.57
CA THR A 157 10.74 18.32 21.91
C THR A 157 9.27 18.73 21.80
N PRO A 158 8.32 18.03 22.47
CA PRO A 158 8.51 16.96 23.46
C PRO A 158 8.88 15.58 22.90
N GLY A 159 8.57 15.24 21.64
CA GLY A 159 8.97 13.97 20.99
C GLY A 159 8.40 12.67 21.59
N ARG A 160 7.76 12.75 22.77
CA ARG A 160 7.04 11.69 23.47
C ARG A 160 5.73 12.23 24.02
N ALA A 161 4.67 11.43 24.01
CA ALA A 161 3.38 11.75 24.62
C ALA A 161 3.12 10.79 25.79
N CYS A 162 2.70 11.34 26.93
CA CYS A 162 2.55 10.62 28.19
C CYS A 162 1.20 10.92 28.85
N GLY A 163 0.71 10.01 29.67
CA GLY A 163 -0.39 10.31 30.58
C GLY A 163 -1.68 10.80 29.91
N SER A 164 -2.22 11.90 30.44
CA SER A 164 -3.43 12.57 29.94
C SER A 164 -3.32 13.02 28.48
N THR A 165 -2.16 13.53 28.06
CA THR A 165 -1.94 13.94 26.66
C THR A 165 -2.07 12.78 25.68
N LEU A 166 -1.63 11.58 26.08
CA LEU A 166 -1.76 10.36 25.27
C LEU A 166 -3.23 9.87 25.22
N SER A 167 -3.95 10.00 26.33
CA SER A 167 -5.39 9.69 26.40
C SER A 167 -6.21 10.61 25.49
N ASP A 168 -5.90 11.91 25.48
CA ASP A 168 -6.59 12.88 24.64
C ASP A 168 -6.37 12.57 23.15
N ILE A 169 -5.13 12.28 22.74
CA ILE A 169 -4.80 11.86 21.36
C ILE A 169 -5.60 10.62 20.97
N CYS A 170 -5.68 9.62 21.84
CA CYS A 170 -6.40 8.38 21.57
C CYS A 170 -7.92 8.50 21.51
N ASN A 171 -8.49 9.58 22.05
CA ASN A 171 -9.91 9.89 21.99
C ASN A 171 -10.29 10.79 20.80
N THR A 172 -9.31 11.28 20.03
CA THR A 172 -9.59 12.07 18.82
C THR A 172 -10.14 11.20 17.69
N SER A 173 -11.09 11.76 16.94
CA SER A 173 -11.64 11.13 15.73
C SER A 173 -10.57 10.95 14.64
N GLU A 174 -9.61 11.87 14.58
CA GLU A 174 -8.51 11.87 13.61
C GLU A 174 -7.60 10.63 13.79
N PHE A 175 -7.26 10.29 15.03
CA PHE A 175 -6.47 9.10 15.34
C PHE A 175 -7.21 7.82 14.95
N TYR A 176 -8.50 7.73 15.27
CA TYR A 176 -9.33 6.56 14.94
C TYR A 176 -9.49 6.37 13.43
N LEU A 177 -9.77 7.45 12.70
CA LEU A 177 -9.90 7.42 11.25
C LEU A 177 -8.58 7.04 10.57
N SER A 178 -7.46 7.65 11.00
CA SER A 178 -6.12 7.35 10.49
C SER A 178 -5.76 5.89 10.64
N TYR A 179 -5.97 5.32 11.83
CA TYR A 179 -5.65 3.92 12.11
C TYR A 179 -6.34 2.95 11.15
N HIS A 180 -7.65 3.11 10.95
CA HIS A 180 -8.41 2.27 10.03
C HIS A 180 -7.98 2.48 8.58
N LEU A 181 -7.73 3.72 8.17
CA LEU A 181 -7.27 4.04 6.82
C LEU A 181 -5.91 3.39 6.50
N PHE A 182 -4.96 3.40 7.44
CA PHE A 182 -3.66 2.75 7.26
C PHE A 182 -3.78 1.22 7.21
N ILE A 183 -4.66 0.61 8.00
CA ILE A 183 -4.92 -0.83 7.94
C ILE A 183 -5.48 -1.22 6.57
N VAL A 184 -6.51 -0.50 6.09
CA VAL A 184 -7.12 -0.79 4.78
C VAL A 184 -6.10 -0.58 3.66
N ALA A 185 -5.26 0.45 3.74
CA ALA A 185 -4.20 0.68 2.76
C ALA A 185 -3.17 -0.47 2.74
N CYS A 186 -2.71 -0.92 3.91
CA CYS A 186 -1.77 -2.03 4.04
C CYS A 186 -2.37 -3.35 3.53
N ALA A 187 -3.64 -3.62 3.86
CA ALA A 187 -4.36 -4.80 3.37
C ALA A 187 -4.55 -4.75 1.85
N GLY A 188 -4.90 -3.57 1.30
CA GLY A 188 -5.01 -3.35 -0.13
C GLY A 188 -3.68 -3.57 -0.85
N ALA A 189 -2.58 -3.01 -0.35
CA ALA A 189 -1.25 -3.24 -0.89
C ALA A 189 -0.89 -4.75 -0.85
N GLY A 190 -1.15 -5.44 0.26
CA GLY A 190 -0.93 -6.89 0.37
C GLY A 190 -1.75 -7.69 -0.65
N ALA A 191 -3.03 -7.36 -0.82
CA ALA A 191 -3.89 -8.00 -1.82
C ALA A 191 -3.38 -7.77 -3.25
N THR A 192 -2.89 -6.56 -3.58
CA THR A 192 -2.31 -6.29 -4.91
C THR A 192 -1.05 -7.09 -5.17
N VAL A 193 -0.16 -7.25 -4.18
CA VAL A 193 1.04 -8.08 -4.30
C VAL A 193 0.65 -9.54 -4.56
N ILE A 194 -0.30 -10.08 -3.80
CA ILE A 194 -0.79 -11.45 -4.00
C ILE A 194 -1.39 -11.61 -5.41
N ALA A 195 -2.21 -10.66 -5.86
CA ALA A 195 -2.80 -10.68 -7.18
C ALA A 195 -1.74 -10.67 -8.30
N LEU A 196 -0.71 -9.83 -8.17
CA LEU A 196 0.39 -9.76 -9.15
C LEU A 196 1.23 -11.04 -9.17
N LEU A 197 1.45 -11.68 -8.02
CA LEU A 197 2.13 -12.98 -7.95
C LEU A 197 1.32 -14.08 -8.65
N ILE A 198 0.01 -14.14 -8.41
CA ILE A 198 -0.88 -15.10 -9.09
C ILE A 198 -0.84 -14.87 -10.61
N PHE A 199 -0.92 -13.61 -11.04
CA PHE A 199 -0.86 -13.27 -12.45
C PHE A 199 0.50 -13.63 -13.09
N MET A 200 1.61 -13.43 -12.38
CA MET A 200 2.93 -13.83 -12.83
C MET A 200 3.01 -15.36 -13.03
N MET A 201 2.44 -16.15 -12.12
CA MET A 201 2.37 -17.60 -12.27
C MET A 201 1.56 -18.02 -13.50
N ALA A 202 0.41 -17.40 -13.73
CA ALA A 202 -0.44 -17.70 -14.89
C ALA A 202 0.22 -17.33 -16.23
N THR A 203 0.83 -16.15 -16.31
CA THR A 203 1.48 -15.67 -17.54
C THR A 203 2.74 -16.45 -17.88
N THR A 204 3.57 -16.81 -16.89
CA THR A 204 4.75 -17.66 -17.10
C THR A 204 4.38 -19.06 -17.56
N TYR A 205 3.31 -19.65 -17.01
CA TYR A 205 2.77 -20.92 -17.49
C TYR A 205 2.31 -20.82 -18.96
N ASN A 206 1.54 -19.79 -19.30
CA ASN A 206 1.07 -19.57 -20.68
C ASN A 206 2.24 -19.37 -21.65
N PHE A 207 3.26 -18.62 -21.26
CA PHE A 207 4.48 -18.42 -22.05
C PHE A 207 5.23 -19.75 -22.27
N ALA A 208 5.34 -20.59 -21.24
CA ALA A 208 5.95 -21.91 -21.34
C ALA A 208 5.17 -22.82 -22.29
N VAL A 209 3.85 -22.92 -22.16
CA VAL A 209 2.99 -23.73 -23.05
C VAL A 209 3.11 -23.29 -24.51
N LEU A 210 3.11 -21.98 -24.77
CA LEU A 210 3.32 -21.44 -26.12
C LEU A 210 4.70 -21.84 -26.69
N LYS A 211 5.74 -21.86 -25.85
CA LYS A 211 7.07 -22.31 -26.24
C LYS A 211 7.11 -23.81 -26.55
N PHE A 212 6.35 -24.64 -25.83
CA PHE A 212 6.25 -26.08 -26.10
C PHE A 212 5.50 -26.39 -27.40
N LYS A 213 4.29 -25.83 -27.62
CA LYS A 213 3.54 -26.02 -28.87
C LYS A 213 4.30 -25.56 -30.11
N SER A 214 5.02 -24.43 -30.01
CA SER A 214 5.89 -23.95 -31.08
C SER A 214 7.03 -24.92 -31.45
N ARG A 215 7.48 -25.78 -30.52
CA ARG A 215 8.47 -26.82 -30.83
C ARG A 215 7.81 -28.03 -31.51
N GLU A 216 6.60 -28.40 -31.12
CA GLU A 216 5.85 -29.49 -31.76
C GLU A 216 5.51 -29.16 -33.22
N ASP A 217 5.00 -27.96 -33.51
CA ASP A 217 4.72 -27.50 -34.88
C ASP A 217 5.97 -27.45 -35.79
N CYS A 218 7.15 -27.30 -35.19
CA CYS A 218 8.43 -27.36 -35.90
C CYS A 218 8.85 -28.80 -36.22
N CYS A 219 8.41 -29.77 -35.41
CA CYS A 219 8.79 -31.18 -35.56
C CYS A 219 7.79 -31.98 -36.41
N THR A 220 6.53 -31.53 -36.52
CA THR A 220 5.46 -32.19 -37.31
C THR A 220 5.42 -31.73 -38.77
N LYS A 221 6.30 -30.81 -39.17
CA LYS A 221 6.31 -30.20 -40.52
C LYS A 221 7.22 -30.89 -41.54
N PHE A 222 7.53 -32.17 -41.33
CA PHE A 222 8.29 -33.01 -42.27
C PHE A 222 7.39 -34.08 -42.88
#